data_AF-A0A2W0BA12-F1
#
_entry.id   AF-A0A2W0BA12-F1
#
_cell.length_a   1.000
_cell.length_b   1.000
_cell.length_c   1.000
_cell.angle_alpha   90.00
_cell.angle_beta   90.00
_cell.angle_gamma   90.00
#
_symmetry.space_group_name_H-M   'P 1'
#
loop_
_entity.id
_entity.type
_entity.pdbx_description
1 polymer ?
#
loop_
_entity_poly.entity_id
_entity_poly.type
_entity_poly.pdbx_seq_one_letter_code
_entity_poly.pdbx_strand_id
1 'polypeptide(L)'
;MRFVRVLLLTFLFFSSALAESPQESAKKPDQGPPVKVNILNVCTPGTEEQQEMKSALARLPKAPAFVTDYEIARGVSTVEEGKTAKYVRLRREFRSDLPLQTIQYSLSSDAENTIETLVFRGRDVKDLLALSIEDKLSTSVSKPSTVIQTDTPASRLRVERAGKTTVALARCEGVDQSTYEPIFAQASAVLAGYHRVLKLKSMLAGDIAWLNSAATAGTATRAGPSAESKKSDAFAAPPSAPH
;
A
#
# COMPACT_ATOMS: atom_id res chain seq x y z
N MET A 1 -32.59 -35.58 -51.31
CA MET A 1 -31.80 -35.54 -52.56
C MET A 1 -30.44 -34.95 -52.19
N ARG A 2 -29.45 -35.82 -51.93
CA ARG A 2 -28.27 -36.14 -52.78
C ARG A 2 -27.31 -34.95 -52.99
N PHE A 3 -26.15 -35.09 -52.34
CA PHE A 3 -24.85 -34.46 -52.61
C PHE A 3 -24.51 -34.41 -54.12
N VAL A 4 -23.63 -33.49 -54.52
CA VAL A 4 -22.31 -33.79 -55.15
C VAL A 4 -21.68 -32.50 -55.71
N ARG A 5 -20.47 -32.19 -55.22
CA ARG A 5 -19.45 -31.31 -55.81
C ARG A 5 -18.81 -32.00 -57.01
N VAL A 6 -18.54 -31.31 -58.11
CA VAL A 6 -17.46 -31.63 -59.09
C VAL A 6 -17.15 -30.31 -59.83
N LEU A 7 -15.97 -29.68 -59.64
CA LEU A 7 -14.71 -29.85 -60.42
C LEU A 7 -14.81 -29.07 -61.78
N LEU A 8 -13.83 -28.39 -62.38
CA LEU A 8 -12.37 -28.52 -62.41
C LEU A 8 -11.79 -27.46 -63.41
N LEU A 9 -10.54 -27.00 -63.20
CA LEU A 9 -9.48 -26.64 -64.20
C LEU A 9 -9.71 -25.44 -65.17
N THR A 10 -8.74 -24.64 -65.64
CA THR A 10 -7.30 -24.38 -65.42
C THR A 10 -6.93 -23.20 -66.33
N PHE A 11 -6.00 -22.33 -65.92
CA PHE A 11 -5.10 -21.67 -66.87
C PHE A 11 -3.69 -21.62 -66.26
N LEU A 12 -2.77 -22.34 -66.91
CA LEU A 12 -1.31 -22.28 -66.73
C LEU A 12 -0.78 -20.96 -67.31
N PHE A 13 0.34 -20.42 -66.80
CA PHE A 13 1.53 -20.02 -67.60
C PHE A 13 2.66 -19.45 -66.71
N PHE A 14 3.78 -20.19 -66.70
CA PHE A 14 5.21 -19.79 -66.76
C PHE A 14 5.91 -18.94 -65.67
N SER A 15 6.86 -19.63 -65.02
CA SER A 15 8.29 -19.33 -64.83
C SER A 15 8.78 -17.92 -64.50
N SER A 16 9.46 -17.78 -63.35
CA SER A 16 10.92 -17.53 -63.29
C SER A 16 11.39 -17.47 -61.83
N ALA A 17 12.49 -18.16 -61.54
CA ALA A 17 13.22 -18.06 -60.30
C ALA A 17 14.05 -16.77 -60.27
N LEU A 18 13.90 -15.97 -59.20
CA LEU A 18 14.93 -15.07 -58.70
C LEU A 18 14.99 -15.25 -57.18
N ALA A 19 16.17 -15.65 -56.73
CA ALA A 19 16.55 -15.68 -55.33
C ALA A 19 16.72 -14.24 -54.86
N GLU A 20 15.97 -13.84 -53.83
CA GLU A 20 16.19 -12.59 -53.12
C GLU A 20 16.36 -12.90 -51.63
N SER A 21 17.49 -12.43 -51.11
CA SER A 21 18.01 -12.64 -49.75
C SER A 21 16.97 -12.27 -48.67
N PRO A 22 17.08 -12.82 -47.45
CA PRO A 22 16.28 -12.35 -46.33
C PRO A 22 16.63 -10.88 -46.07
N GLN A 23 15.71 -9.98 -46.43
CA GLN A 23 15.77 -8.59 -46.02
C GLN A 23 15.50 -8.59 -44.52
N GLU A 24 16.57 -8.40 -43.76
CA GLU A 24 16.55 -8.05 -42.35
C GLU A 24 15.65 -6.82 -42.19
N SER A 25 14.38 -7.06 -41.87
CA SER A 25 13.45 -6.03 -41.45
C SER A 25 14.02 -5.47 -40.16
N ALA A 26 14.67 -4.32 -40.28
CA ALA A 26 15.15 -3.52 -39.17
C ALA A 26 14.11 -3.53 -38.05
N LYS A 27 14.47 -4.13 -36.91
CA LYS A 27 13.68 -4.09 -35.68
C LYS A 27 13.35 -2.63 -35.40
N LYS A 28 12.09 -2.26 -35.59
CA LYS A 28 11.51 -1.08 -34.95
C LYS A 28 11.78 -1.24 -33.45
N PRO A 29 12.36 -0.24 -32.76
CA PRO A 29 12.62 -0.36 -31.34
C PRO A 29 11.29 -0.68 -30.66
N ASP A 30 11.30 -1.78 -29.90
CA ASP A 30 10.18 -2.34 -29.18
C ASP A 30 9.72 -1.29 -28.15
N GLN A 31 8.80 -0.43 -28.57
CA GLN A 31 8.13 0.49 -27.67
C GLN A 31 7.22 -0.38 -26.82
N GLY A 32 7.68 -0.67 -25.60
CA GLY A 32 6.91 -1.41 -24.61
C GLY A 32 5.48 -0.89 -24.45
N PRO A 33 4.60 -1.64 -23.75
CA PRO A 33 3.18 -1.34 -23.66
C PRO A 33 2.93 0.14 -23.33
N PRO A 34 1.94 0.80 -23.96
CA PRO A 34 1.76 2.24 -23.87
C PRO A 34 1.67 2.69 -22.41
N VAL A 35 2.68 3.42 -21.94
CA VAL A 35 2.75 3.95 -20.58
C VAL A 35 1.97 5.27 -20.54
N LYS A 36 0.80 5.27 -19.90
CA LYS A 36 0.07 6.51 -19.59
C LYS A 36 0.58 7.10 -18.28
N VAL A 37 1.32 8.21 -18.35
CA VAL A 37 1.76 8.97 -17.18
C VAL A 37 0.74 10.06 -16.87
N ASN A 38 0.18 10.05 -15.66
CA ASN A 38 -0.63 11.17 -15.15
C ASN A 38 0.23 12.00 -14.20
N ILE A 39 0.55 13.23 -14.59
CA ILE A 39 1.27 14.18 -13.75
C ILE A 39 0.24 14.88 -12.86
N LEU A 40 0.48 14.90 -11.54
CA LEU A 40 -0.46 15.43 -10.55
C LEU A 40 0.14 16.68 -9.89
N ASN A 41 -0.59 17.80 -9.93
CA ASN A 41 -0.25 18.97 -9.12
C ASN A 41 -0.82 18.81 -7.71
N VAL A 42 0.03 18.46 -6.75
CA VAL A 42 -0.39 18.20 -5.37
C VAL A 42 -0.27 19.43 -4.46
N CYS A 43 0.46 20.45 -4.86
CA CYS A 43 0.70 21.63 -4.02
C CYS A 43 -0.32 22.75 -4.28
N THR A 44 -0.75 22.91 -5.53
CA THR A 44 -1.67 24.00 -5.92
C THR A 44 -2.79 23.50 -6.84
N PRO A 45 -3.64 22.57 -6.37
CA PRO A 45 -4.73 22.03 -7.19
C PRO A 45 -5.76 23.10 -7.57
N GLY A 46 -6.30 22.99 -8.78
CA GLY A 46 -7.28 23.92 -9.33
C GLY A 46 -8.62 23.91 -8.58
N THR A 47 -9.50 24.87 -8.89
CA THR A 47 -10.81 25.02 -8.22
C THR A 47 -11.72 23.81 -8.41
N GLU A 48 -11.71 23.19 -9.59
CA GLU A 48 -12.46 21.96 -9.87
C GLU A 48 -11.95 20.78 -9.03
N GLU A 49 -10.63 20.64 -8.88
CA GLU A 49 -10.01 19.60 -8.06
C GLU A 49 -10.31 19.81 -6.58
N GLN A 50 -10.31 21.06 -6.11
CA GLN A 50 -10.74 21.43 -4.77
C GLN A 50 -12.20 21.03 -4.51
N GLN A 51 -13.10 21.28 -5.47
CA GLN A 51 -14.50 20.93 -5.33
C GLN A 51 -14.70 19.41 -5.27
N GLU A 52 -13.94 18.65 -6.08
CA GLU A 52 -13.95 17.19 -6.03
C GLU A 52 -13.51 16.68 -4.65
N MET A 53 -12.41 17.21 -4.10
CA MET A 53 -11.93 16.84 -2.76
C MET A 53 -12.96 17.15 -1.67
N LYS A 54 -13.57 18.35 -1.70
CA LYS A 54 -14.63 18.74 -0.76
C LYS A 54 -15.85 17.82 -0.88
N SER A 55 -16.27 17.50 -2.10
CA SER A 55 -17.39 16.58 -2.35
C SER A 55 -17.10 15.19 -1.80
N ALA A 56 -15.90 14.66 -2.05
CA ALA A 56 -15.51 13.34 -1.59
C ALA A 56 -15.45 13.26 -0.05
N LEU A 57 -14.89 14.27 0.62
CA LEU A 57 -14.89 14.37 2.09
C LEU A 57 -16.32 14.47 2.66
N ALA A 58 -17.22 15.21 2.01
CA ALA A 58 -18.59 15.39 2.47
C ALA A 58 -19.44 14.11 2.38
N ARG A 59 -19.08 13.15 1.52
CA ARG A 59 -19.77 11.85 1.38
C ARG A 59 -19.45 10.86 2.49
N LEU A 60 -18.43 11.13 3.30
CA LEU A 60 -18.03 10.20 4.35
C LEU A 60 -19.04 10.21 5.50
N PRO A 61 -19.56 9.03 5.93
CA PRO A 61 -20.48 8.95 7.04
C PRO A 61 -19.78 9.36 8.35
N LYS A 62 -20.44 10.19 9.16
CA LYS A 62 -19.90 10.64 10.47
C LYS A 62 -20.02 9.56 11.55
N ALA A 63 -21.05 8.72 11.47
CA ALA A 63 -21.33 7.63 12.40
C ALA A 63 -21.67 6.36 11.60
N PRO A 64 -20.69 5.76 10.91
CA PRO A 64 -20.94 4.56 10.11
C PRO A 64 -21.24 3.35 10.97
N ALA A 65 -22.05 2.46 10.41
CA ALA A 65 -22.19 1.10 10.92
C ALA A 65 -21.29 0.15 10.13
N PHE A 66 -20.52 -0.66 10.85
CA PHE A 66 -19.65 -1.70 10.29
C PHE A 66 -20.30 -3.06 10.43
N VAL A 67 -19.82 -4.02 9.64
CA VAL A 67 -20.02 -5.43 9.95
C VAL A 67 -19.28 -5.79 11.24
N THR A 68 -19.67 -6.91 11.87
CA THR A 68 -19.07 -7.37 13.12
C THR A 68 -17.58 -7.70 12.95
N ASP A 69 -17.26 -8.35 11.84
CA ASP A 69 -15.91 -8.84 11.56
C ASP A 69 -14.95 -7.71 11.20
N TYR A 70 -13.69 -7.91 11.56
CA TYR A 70 -12.61 -6.99 11.26
C TYR A 70 -11.28 -7.73 11.15
N GLU A 71 -10.34 -7.14 10.44
CA GLU A 71 -8.99 -7.68 10.27
C GLU A 71 -8.00 -6.72 10.90
N ILE A 72 -7.13 -7.24 11.78
CA ILE A 72 -5.93 -6.55 12.24
C ILE A 72 -4.73 -7.32 11.72
N ALA A 73 -3.84 -6.62 11.01
CA ALA A 73 -2.58 -7.15 10.54
C ALA A 73 -1.45 -6.26 11.05
N ARG A 74 -0.34 -6.85 11.45
CA ARG A 74 0.91 -6.12 11.71
C ARG A 74 2.08 -6.84 11.06
N GLY A 75 3.11 -6.09 10.70
CA GLY A 75 4.26 -6.67 10.02
C GLY A 75 5.40 -5.70 9.84
N VAL A 76 6.48 -6.21 9.26
CA VAL A 76 7.66 -5.44 8.91
C VAL A 76 7.73 -5.37 7.40
N SER A 77 7.87 -4.18 6.84
CA SER A 77 8.13 -3.98 5.42
C SER A 77 9.60 -3.65 5.21
N THR A 78 10.21 -4.39 4.29
CA THR A 78 11.56 -4.15 3.78
C THR A 78 11.43 -3.91 2.28
N VAL A 79 11.95 -2.78 1.81
CA VAL A 79 12.13 -2.52 0.37
C VAL A 79 13.63 -2.58 0.11
N GLU A 80 14.05 -3.18 -1.01
CA GLU A 80 15.47 -3.14 -1.41
C GLU A 80 15.92 -1.68 -1.48
N GLU A 81 17.02 -1.35 -0.82
CA GLU A 81 17.54 0.02 -0.64
C GLU A 81 16.64 0.98 0.18
N GLY A 82 15.50 0.50 0.68
CA GLY A 82 14.57 1.24 1.53
C GLY A 82 14.79 1.01 3.02
N LYS A 83 14.19 1.89 3.84
CA LYS A 83 14.20 1.76 5.30
C LYS A 83 13.25 0.66 5.73
N THR A 84 13.66 -0.12 6.73
CA THR A 84 12.78 -1.09 7.38
C THR A 84 11.73 -0.32 8.17
N ALA A 85 10.45 -0.57 7.88
CA ALA A 85 9.33 0.01 8.62
C ALA A 85 8.50 -1.08 9.28
N LYS A 86 8.04 -0.83 10.50
CA LYS A 86 6.98 -1.64 11.12
C LYS A 86 5.63 -1.01 10.79
N TYR A 87 4.61 -1.82 10.62
CA TYR A 87 3.25 -1.33 10.41
C TYR A 87 2.22 -2.13 11.20
N VAL A 88 1.13 -1.45 11.56
CA VAL A 88 -0.15 -2.04 11.96
C VAL A 88 -1.23 -1.54 11.02
N ARG A 89 -2.20 -2.39 10.73
CA ARG A 89 -3.33 -2.10 9.85
C ARG A 89 -4.60 -2.68 10.44
N LEU A 90 -5.64 -1.86 10.53
CA LEU A 90 -6.99 -2.28 10.87
C LEU A 90 -7.86 -2.08 9.63
N ARG A 91 -8.53 -3.14 9.19
CA ARG A 91 -9.55 -3.07 8.14
C ARG A 91 -10.92 -3.40 8.73
N ARG A 92 -11.91 -2.59 8.39
CA ARG A 92 -13.33 -2.84 8.64
C ARG A 92 -14.13 -2.73 7.36
N GLU A 93 -15.21 -3.49 7.29
CA GLU A 93 -16.16 -3.40 6.19
C GLU A 93 -17.40 -2.62 6.64
N PHE A 94 -17.86 -1.71 5.79
CA PHE A 94 -19.12 -1.02 6.02
C PHE A 94 -20.27 -1.98 5.74
N ARG A 95 -21.43 -1.72 6.35
CA ARG A 95 -22.67 -2.41 5.95
C ARG A 95 -23.02 -2.13 4.47
N SER A 96 -23.81 -3.01 3.88
CA SER A 96 -24.16 -2.97 2.44
C SER A 96 -25.03 -1.79 2.02
N ASP A 97 -25.71 -1.13 2.97
CA ASP A 97 -26.53 0.06 2.75
C ASP A 97 -25.72 1.35 2.59
N LEU A 98 -24.42 1.33 2.89
CA LEU A 98 -23.52 2.47 2.72
C LEU A 98 -22.78 2.41 1.37
N PRO A 99 -22.49 3.56 0.73
CA PRO A 99 -21.79 3.62 -0.55
C PRO A 99 -20.31 3.21 -0.47
N LEU A 100 -19.79 3.01 0.74
CA LEU A 100 -18.42 2.58 1.00
C LEU A 100 -18.36 1.07 1.20
N GLN A 101 -17.30 0.44 0.71
CA GLN A 101 -17.04 -0.99 0.86
C GLN A 101 -16.22 -1.24 2.13
N THR A 102 -15.07 -0.59 2.24
CA THR A 102 -14.13 -0.80 3.33
C THR A 102 -13.54 0.51 3.81
N ILE A 103 -13.14 0.51 5.08
CA ILE A 103 -12.18 1.46 5.62
C ILE A 103 -10.95 0.70 6.09
N GLN A 104 -9.78 1.24 5.79
CA GLN A 104 -8.50 0.72 6.21
C GLN A 104 -7.71 1.82 6.90
N TYR A 105 -7.46 1.63 8.18
CA TYR A 105 -6.49 2.40 8.94
C TYR A 105 -5.14 1.70 8.88
N SER A 106 -4.06 2.45 8.74
CA SER A 106 -2.70 1.95 8.95
C SER A 106 -1.83 2.99 9.65
N LEU A 107 -0.96 2.51 10.53
CA LEU A 107 0.11 3.29 11.14
C LEU A 107 1.42 2.56 10.89
N SER A 108 2.35 3.22 10.25
CA SER A 108 3.70 2.70 10.00
C SER A 108 4.76 3.60 10.60
N SER A 109 5.86 3.02 11.05
CA SER A 109 6.99 3.75 11.62
C SER A 109 8.30 3.12 11.16
N ASP A 110 9.19 3.95 10.63
CA ASP A 110 10.59 3.61 10.33
C ASP A 110 11.55 4.42 11.20
N ALA A 111 12.82 4.52 10.82
CA ALA A 111 13.81 5.27 11.58
C ALA A 111 13.56 6.79 11.58
N GLU A 112 12.82 7.33 10.61
CA GLU A 112 12.66 8.76 10.35
C GLU A 112 11.22 9.25 10.38
N ASN A 113 10.26 8.40 10.00
CA ASN A 113 8.89 8.82 9.77
C ASN A 113 7.92 7.89 10.49
N THR A 114 6.91 8.51 11.10
CA THR A 114 5.66 7.85 11.47
C THR A 114 4.60 8.36 10.51
N ILE A 115 3.94 7.43 9.82
CA ILE A 115 2.93 7.73 8.80
C ILE A 115 1.63 7.06 9.21
N GLU A 116 0.59 7.87 9.36
CA GLU A 116 -0.79 7.46 9.57
C GLU A 116 -1.56 7.61 8.27
N THR A 117 -2.34 6.59 7.92
CA THR A 117 -3.15 6.62 6.70
C THR A 117 -4.53 6.03 6.96
N LEU A 118 -5.56 6.73 6.50
CA LEU A 118 -6.93 6.29 6.50
C LEU A 118 -7.45 6.22 5.05
N VAL A 119 -7.81 5.02 4.59
CA VAL A 119 -8.28 4.77 3.23
C VAL A 119 -9.72 4.29 3.24
N PHE A 120 -10.58 5.00 2.54
CA PHE A 120 -11.96 4.62 2.25
C PHE A 120 -12.03 4.08 0.83
N ARG A 121 -12.67 2.94 0.61
CA ARG A 121 -12.94 2.40 -0.73
C ARG A 121 -14.43 2.46 -1.02
N GLY A 122 -14.81 2.99 -2.18
CA GLY A 122 -16.20 3.03 -2.62
C GLY A 122 -16.67 1.67 -3.15
N ARG A 123 -17.98 1.40 -3.07
CA ARG A 123 -18.60 0.25 -3.73
C ARG A 123 -18.77 0.50 -5.23
N ASP A 124 -19.17 1.72 -5.60
CA ASP A 124 -19.19 2.15 -6.99
C ASP A 124 -17.89 2.87 -7.35
N VAL A 125 -17.03 2.14 -8.05
CA VAL A 125 -15.70 2.61 -8.46
C VAL A 125 -15.76 3.74 -9.50
N LYS A 126 -16.89 3.93 -10.19
CA LYS A 126 -17.09 5.04 -11.14
C LYS A 126 -17.17 6.38 -10.43
N ASP A 127 -17.73 6.37 -9.23
CA ASP A 127 -17.90 7.55 -8.39
C ASP A 127 -16.69 7.77 -7.49
N LEU A 128 -16.28 6.73 -6.75
CA LEU A 128 -15.14 6.78 -5.85
C LEU A 128 -14.45 5.42 -5.84
N LEU A 129 -13.24 5.35 -6.38
CA LEU A 129 -12.39 4.17 -6.22
C LEU A 129 -11.79 4.15 -4.81
N ALA A 130 -11.16 5.25 -4.41
CA ALA A 130 -10.60 5.41 -3.07
C ALA A 130 -10.50 6.89 -2.66
N LEU A 131 -10.68 7.16 -1.37
CA LEU A 131 -10.26 8.41 -0.73
C LEU A 131 -9.24 8.05 0.35
N SER A 132 -8.06 8.66 0.30
CA SER A 132 -7.01 8.45 1.31
C SER A 132 -6.64 9.77 1.97
N ILE A 133 -6.58 9.76 3.30
CA ILE A 133 -6.08 10.86 4.13
C ILE A 133 -4.83 10.34 4.83
N GLU A 134 -3.78 11.13 4.82
CA GLU A 134 -2.49 10.78 5.42
C GLU A 134 -2.01 11.93 6.32
N ASP A 135 -1.42 11.55 7.44
CA ASP A 135 -0.54 12.38 8.24
C ASP A 135 0.85 11.74 8.28
N LYS A 136 1.88 12.58 8.24
CA LYS A 136 3.28 12.19 8.24
C LYS A 136 4.04 13.09 9.21
N LEU A 137 4.65 12.48 10.21
CA LEU A 137 5.47 13.15 11.21
C LEU A 137 6.86 12.54 11.25
N SER A 138 7.85 13.36 11.57
CA SER A 138 9.18 12.86 11.91
C SER A 138 9.13 12.05 13.21
N THR A 139 9.83 10.91 13.26
CA THR A 139 9.99 10.07 14.46
C THR A 139 10.74 10.78 15.58
N SER A 140 11.54 11.79 15.25
CA SER A 140 12.18 12.66 16.24
C SER A 140 11.18 13.57 16.97
N VAL A 141 10.03 13.82 16.36
CA VAL A 141 9.00 14.75 16.88
C VAL A 141 7.84 13.98 17.52
N SER A 142 7.45 12.82 16.98
CA SER A 142 6.27 12.10 17.44
C SER A 142 6.47 10.59 17.43
N LYS A 143 6.01 9.93 18.50
CA LYS A 143 5.93 8.47 18.59
C LYS A 143 4.60 8.00 17.99
N PRO A 144 4.52 6.76 17.45
CA PRO A 144 3.27 6.14 17.01
C PRO A 144 2.07 6.33 17.95
N SER A 145 2.28 6.23 19.27
CA SER A 145 1.21 6.43 20.25
C SER A 145 0.68 7.86 20.30
N THR A 146 1.51 8.85 20.01
CA THR A 146 1.14 10.27 20.05
C THR A 146 0.23 10.61 18.87
N VAL A 147 0.53 10.09 17.68
CA VAL A 147 -0.26 10.31 16.44
C VAL A 147 -1.76 10.02 16.66
N ILE A 148 -2.09 8.86 17.22
CA ILE A 148 -3.48 8.46 17.50
C ILE A 148 -4.11 9.26 18.66
N GLN A 149 -3.29 9.81 19.57
CA GLN A 149 -3.79 10.47 20.78
C GLN A 149 -4.03 11.97 20.62
N THR A 150 -3.24 12.65 19.80
CA THR A 150 -3.25 14.11 19.70
C THR A 150 -3.94 14.62 18.44
N ASP A 151 -4.57 13.73 17.66
CA ASP A 151 -5.33 14.06 16.44
C ASP A 151 -4.54 15.04 15.54
N THR A 152 -3.35 14.61 15.11
CA THR A 152 -2.43 15.43 14.33
C THR A 152 -3.03 15.81 12.97
N PRO A 153 -2.73 17.02 12.44
CA PRO A 153 -3.35 17.49 11.21
C PRO A 153 -2.97 16.63 10.00
N ALA A 154 -3.92 16.38 9.12
CA ALA A 154 -3.64 15.72 7.85
C ALA A 154 -2.66 16.55 7.01
N SER A 155 -1.67 15.87 6.43
CA SER A 155 -0.66 16.45 5.55
C SER A 155 -0.93 16.14 4.08
N ARG A 156 -1.76 15.13 3.78
CA ARG A 156 -2.10 14.74 2.40
C ARG A 156 -3.52 14.19 2.29
N LEU A 157 -4.17 14.51 1.18
CA LEU A 157 -5.47 14.01 0.75
C LEU A 157 -5.36 13.56 -0.72
N ARG A 158 -5.93 12.41 -1.06
CA ARG A 158 -6.01 11.91 -2.44
C ARG A 158 -7.37 11.28 -2.70
N VAL A 159 -7.93 11.56 -3.87
CA VAL A 159 -9.20 11.01 -4.35
C VAL A 159 -8.98 10.33 -5.70
N GLU A 160 -9.23 9.04 -5.74
CA GLU A 160 -9.09 8.17 -6.90
C GLU A 160 -10.46 7.81 -7.45
N ARG A 161 -10.60 7.86 -8.77
CA ARG A 161 -11.86 7.62 -9.49
C ARG A 161 -11.57 6.81 -10.74
N ALA A 162 -12.35 5.75 -10.99
CA ALA A 162 -12.11 4.91 -12.15
C ALA A 162 -12.34 5.69 -13.46
N GLY A 163 -11.38 5.64 -14.37
CA GLY A 163 -11.47 6.31 -15.68
C GLY A 163 -11.35 7.84 -15.65
N LYS A 164 -11.12 8.46 -14.49
CA LYS A 164 -10.92 9.91 -14.33
C LYS A 164 -9.54 10.21 -13.74
N THR A 165 -9.10 11.45 -13.84
CA THR A 165 -7.86 11.91 -13.21
C THR A 165 -7.99 11.85 -11.69
N THR A 166 -6.99 11.26 -11.04
CA THR A 166 -6.80 11.32 -9.59
C THR A 166 -6.50 12.75 -9.19
N VAL A 167 -7.16 13.24 -8.14
CA VAL A 167 -6.86 14.55 -7.56
C VAL A 167 -6.21 14.36 -6.20
N ALA A 168 -5.26 15.22 -5.86
CA ALA A 168 -4.61 15.15 -4.56
C ALA A 168 -4.15 16.54 -4.11
N LEU A 169 -3.99 16.66 -2.81
CA LEU A 169 -3.49 17.84 -2.13
C LEU A 169 -2.50 17.36 -1.07
N ALA A 170 -1.33 17.99 -0.99
CA ALA A 170 -0.32 17.72 0.01
C ALA A 170 0.21 19.04 0.56
N ARG A 171 0.60 19.06 1.85
CA ARG A 171 1.33 20.20 2.41
C ARG A 171 2.71 20.28 1.76
N CYS A 172 3.03 21.43 1.17
CA CYS A 172 4.28 21.63 0.44
C CYS A 172 5.10 22.75 1.08
N GLU A 173 6.37 22.48 1.35
CA GLU A 173 7.30 23.46 1.90
C GLU A 173 7.53 24.61 0.90
N GLY A 174 7.54 25.85 1.40
CA GLY A 174 7.78 27.05 0.58
C GLY A 174 6.62 27.47 -0.33
N VAL A 175 5.43 26.84 -0.22
CA VAL A 175 4.24 27.19 -1.01
C VAL A 175 3.16 27.78 -0.10
N ASP A 176 2.59 28.93 -0.48
CA ASP A 176 1.39 29.44 0.20
C ASP A 176 0.18 28.58 -0.15
N GLN A 177 -0.34 27.89 0.87
CA GLN A 177 -1.48 27.00 0.78
C GLN A 177 -2.67 27.44 1.63
N SER A 178 -2.71 28.71 2.06
CA SER A 178 -3.77 29.28 2.92
C SER A 178 -5.18 29.03 2.39
N THR A 179 -5.38 29.09 1.07
CA THR A 179 -6.69 28.82 0.43
C THR A 179 -7.15 27.36 0.58
N TYR A 180 -6.24 26.42 0.78
CA TYR A 180 -6.54 24.98 0.93
C TYR A 180 -6.76 24.56 2.39
N GLU A 181 -6.51 25.45 3.35
CA GLU A 181 -6.63 25.14 4.77
C GLU A 181 -8.01 24.60 5.18
N PRO A 182 -9.15 25.06 4.62
CA PRO A 182 -10.45 24.45 4.90
C PRO A 182 -10.54 22.97 4.51
N ILE A 183 -9.84 22.55 3.44
CA ILE A 183 -9.81 21.15 2.99
C ILE A 183 -8.95 20.33 3.94
N PHE A 184 -7.78 20.83 4.36
CA PHE A 184 -6.94 20.18 5.36
C PHE A 184 -7.65 20.06 6.71
N ALA A 185 -8.35 21.11 7.16
CA ALA A 185 -9.13 21.09 8.39
C ALA A 185 -10.24 20.03 8.32
N GLN A 186 -10.97 19.95 7.20
CA GLN A 186 -11.99 18.93 7.01
C GLN A 186 -11.40 17.50 7.00
N ALA A 187 -10.28 17.28 6.29
CA ALA A 187 -9.60 15.99 6.27
C ALA A 187 -9.08 15.58 7.65
N SER A 188 -8.51 16.53 8.41
CA SER A 188 -8.06 16.31 9.79
C SER A 188 -9.21 15.96 10.72
N ALA A 189 -10.36 16.64 10.58
CA ALA A 189 -11.56 16.33 11.35
C ALA A 189 -12.11 14.92 11.03
N VAL A 190 -12.03 14.48 9.77
CA VAL A 190 -12.36 13.09 9.39
C VAL A 190 -11.42 12.10 10.06
N LEU A 191 -10.09 12.31 9.95
CA LEU A 191 -9.09 11.42 10.54
C LEU A 191 -9.31 11.26 12.05
N ALA A 192 -9.39 12.38 12.77
CA ALA A 192 -9.69 12.44 14.21
C ALA A 192 -11.04 11.77 14.57
N GLY A 193 -12.09 12.02 13.77
CA GLY A 193 -13.39 11.38 13.94
C GLY A 193 -13.31 9.86 13.86
N TYR A 194 -12.56 9.37 12.87
CA TYR A 194 -12.41 7.94 12.64
C TYR A 194 -11.49 7.25 13.65
N HIS A 195 -10.58 7.96 14.32
CA HIS A 195 -9.85 7.42 15.48
C HIS A 195 -10.82 6.93 16.57
N ARG A 196 -11.85 7.74 16.84
CA ARG A 196 -12.89 7.43 17.83
C ARG A 196 -13.85 6.35 17.33
N VAL A 197 -14.33 6.48 16.09
CA VAL A 197 -15.27 5.52 15.48
C VAL A 197 -14.66 4.12 15.39
N LEU A 198 -13.39 4.02 15.00
CA LEU A 198 -12.67 2.74 14.90
C LEU A 198 -12.10 2.27 16.26
N LYS A 199 -12.23 3.07 17.32
CA LYS A 199 -11.70 2.79 18.66
C LYS A 199 -10.21 2.42 18.64
N LEU A 200 -9.41 3.12 17.84
CA LEU A 200 -8.02 2.74 17.55
C LEU A 200 -7.16 2.62 18.81
N LYS A 201 -7.32 3.56 19.75
CA LYS A 201 -6.58 3.56 21.02
C LYS A 201 -6.74 2.25 21.81
N SER A 202 -7.94 1.69 21.85
CA SER A 202 -8.17 0.43 22.57
C SER A 202 -7.92 -0.79 21.70
N MET A 203 -8.32 -0.75 20.42
CA MET A 203 -8.18 -1.90 19.52
C MET A 203 -6.75 -2.22 19.13
N LEU A 204 -5.87 -1.20 19.06
CA LEU A 204 -4.49 -1.35 18.62
C LEU A 204 -3.48 -1.13 19.75
N ALA A 205 -3.90 -1.12 21.02
CA ALA A 205 -3.02 -0.79 22.15
C ALA A 205 -1.75 -1.65 22.18
N GLY A 206 -1.89 -2.97 22.03
CA GLY A 206 -0.76 -3.90 21.99
C GLY A 206 0.11 -3.74 20.75
N ASP A 207 -0.49 -3.44 19.60
CA ASP A 207 0.22 -3.25 18.35
C ASP A 207 1.00 -1.94 18.31
N ILE A 208 0.46 -0.87 18.89
CA ILE A 208 1.16 0.41 19.07
C ILE A 208 2.35 0.24 20.02
N ALA A 209 2.20 -0.52 21.10
CA ALA A 209 3.34 -0.85 21.97
C ALA A 209 4.44 -1.61 21.22
N TRP A 210 4.05 -2.53 20.32
CA TRP A 210 4.98 -3.24 19.45
C TRP A 210 5.65 -2.34 18.39
N LEU A 211 4.93 -1.37 17.83
CA LEU A 211 5.49 -0.34 16.94
C LEU A 211 6.55 0.51 17.65
N ASN A 212 6.27 0.90 18.89
CA ASN A 212 7.19 1.70 19.71
C ASN A 212 8.42 0.92 20.17
N SER A 213 8.35 -0.40 20.18
CA SER A 213 9.50 -1.23 20.52
C SER A 213 10.56 -1.07 19.45
N ALA A 214 11.83 -0.88 19.82
CA ALA A 214 12.92 -0.88 18.85
C ALA A 214 12.81 -2.12 17.95
N ALA A 215 13.00 -1.98 16.64
CA ALA A 215 13.37 -3.13 15.85
C ALA A 215 14.70 -3.60 16.44
N THR A 216 14.70 -4.68 17.20
CA THR A 216 15.93 -5.43 17.44
C THR A 216 16.42 -5.77 16.05
N ALA A 217 17.42 -5.02 15.57
CA ALA A 217 18.13 -5.34 14.36
C ALA A 217 18.54 -6.80 14.52
N GLY A 218 17.93 -7.66 13.69
CA GLY A 218 18.22 -9.08 13.71
C GLY A 218 19.64 -9.27 13.21
N THR A 219 20.63 -9.12 14.07
CA THR A 219 21.91 -9.81 13.94
C THR A 219 21.63 -11.28 14.25
N ALA A 220 20.88 -11.94 13.37
CA ALA A 220 20.92 -13.38 13.23
C ALA A 220 22.27 -13.71 12.58
N THR A 221 23.35 -13.56 13.35
CA THR A 221 24.60 -14.26 13.04
C THR A 221 24.27 -15.73 13.14
N ARG A 222 24.11 -16.34 11.98
CA ARG A 222 23.96 -17.77 11.75
C ARG A 222 25.03 -18.48 12.57
N ALA A 223 24.67 -19.00 13.74
CA ALA A 223 25.54 -19.89 14.51
C ALA A 223 25.72 -21.15 13.67
N GLY A 224 26.89 -21.25 13.03
CA GLY A 224 27.32 -22.46 12.34
C GLY A 224 27.46 -23.63 13.33
N PRO A 225 27.37 -24.87 12.83
CA PRO A 225 27.16 -26.05 13.65
C PRO A 225 28.38 -26.35 14.53
N SER A 226 28.05 -26.82 15.74
CA SER A 226 28.93 -27.39 16.76
C SER A 226 30.05 -28.24 16.18
N ALA A 227 31.30 -27.88 16.48
CA ALA A 227 32.45 -28.78 16.37
C ALA A 227 32.65 -29.47 17.71
N GLU A 228 32.35 -30.76 17.70
CA GLU A 228 32.52 -31.72 18.77
C GLU A 228 34.00 -32.09 18.99
N SER A 229 34.33 -32.36 20.25
CA SER A 229 35.41 -33.24 20.72
C SER A 229 36.85 -32.71 20.84
N LYS A 230 37.29 -32.52 22.10
CA LYS A 230 38.26 -33.45 22.74
C LYS A 230 38.42 -33.10 24.22
N LYS A 231 37.76 -33.86 25.10
CA LYS A 231 38.19 -34.01 26.49
C LYS A 231 38.70 -35.44 26.64
N SER A 232 40.02 -35.55 26.81
CA SER A 232 40.71 -36.79 27.14
C SER A 232 40.48 -37.09 28.62
N ASP A 233 39.54 -37.98 28.93
CA ASP A 233 39.48 -38.61 30.24
C ASP A 233 40.27 -39.93 30.17
N ALA A 234 41.36 -39.96 30.92
CA ALA A 234 42.23 -41.11 31.07
C ALA A 234 41.56 -42.17 31.97
N PHE A 235 41.75 -43.41 31.53
CA PHE A 235 41.20 -44.65 32.04
C PHE A 235 42.04 -45.19 33.21
N ALA A 236 41.42 -45.56 34.33
CA ALA A 236 41.98 -46.55 35.27
C ALA A 236 40.90 -47.15 36.20
N ALA A 237 40.32 -48.25 35.70
CA ALA A 237 39.96 -49.54 36.33
C ALA A 237 39.24 -49.67 37.70
N PRO A 238 38.45 -50.78 37.90
CA PRO A 238 37.39 -50.92 38.89
C PRO A 238 37.70 -52.04 39.92
N PRO A 239 36.68 -52.69 40.53
CA PRO A 239 36.24 -52.52 41.90
C PRO A 239 36.68 -53.66 42.85
N SER A 240 36.60 -53.43 44.16
CA SER A 240 36.61 -54.54 45.13
C SER A 240 35.93 -54.13 46.44
N ALA A 241 34.69 -54.60 46.63
CA ALA A 241 34.21 -55.07 47.94
C ALA A 241 34.55 -56.58 48.02
N PRO A 242 34.83 -57.19 49.18
CA PRO A 242 33.79 -57.41 50.20
C PRO A 242 34.26 -57.47 51.68
N HIS A 243 33.35 -57.15 52.61
CA HIS A 243 32.85 -57.98 53.73
C HIS A 243 32.19 -57.11 54.81
#